data_AF-A0A7D9HLR7-F1
#
_entry.id   AF-A0A7D9HLR7-F1
#
_cell.length_a   1.000
_cell.length_b   1.000
_cell.length_c   1.000
_cell.angle_alpha   90.00
_cell.angle_beta   90.00
_cell.angle_gamma   90.00
#
_symmetry.space_group_name_H-M   'P 1'
#
loop_
_entity.id
_entity.type
_entity.pdbx_description
1 polymer ?
#
loop_
_entity_poly.entity_id
_entity_poly.type
_entity_poly.pdbx_seq_one_letter_code
_entity_poly.pdbx_strand_id
1 'polypeptide(L)'
;MKRVEYLLENFYFLENCNNLASLRNAIDTDVLKTKLTESMHPCLEVLSGIMHRLQLKKQSFKVFKPASDDAIHELWSVLLGIEKSLQMSDTTKKDVEKKTDLLAFMEHCCQTGHYTFQIKKCGKPNCKICK
;
A
#
# COMPACT_ATOMS: atom_id res chain seq x y z
N MET A 1 20.29 -22.00 15.50
CA MET A 1 20.07 -22.66 14.20
C MET A 1 18.66 -23.25 14.08
N LYS A 2 17.61 -22.52 14.51
CA LYS A 2 16.19 -22.93 14.38
C LYS A 2 15.37 -22.01 13.46
N ARG A 3 15.99 -20.91 12.99
CA ARG A 3 15.32 -19.84 12.22
C ARG A 3 15.21 -20.16 10.72
N VAL A 4 16.02 -21.11 10.24
CA VAL A 4 16.08 -21.52 8.82
C VAL A 4 15.07 -22.65 8.56
N GLU A 5 14.92 -23.60 9.49
CA GLU A 5 13.96 -24.71 9.35
C GLU A 5 12.49 -24.26 9.38
N TYR A 6 12.15 -23.25 10.22
CA TYR A 6 10.77 -22.73 10.30
C TYR A 6 10.30 -22.00 9.01
N LEU A 7 11.24 -21.51 8.20
CA LEU A 7 10.94 -20.91 6.89
C LEU A 7 10.68 -21.98 5.83
N LEU A 8 11.37 -23.12 5.89
CA LEU A 8 11.30 -24.16 4.85
C LEU A 8 9.95 -24.91 4.85
N GLU A 9 9.39 -25.24 6.01
CA GLU A 9 8.09 -25.94 6.08
C GLU A 9 6.90 -25.06 5.63
N ASN A 10 7.04 -23.73 5.65
CA ASN A 10 5.94 -22.80 5.40
C ASN A 10 5.88 -22.28 3.94
N PHE A 11 6.78 -22.69 3.05
CA PHE A 11 6.88 -22.14 1.70
C PHE A 11 6.86 -23.18 0.56
N TYR A 12 6.54 -24.44 0.84
CA TYR A 12 6.38 -25.49 -0.20
C TYR A 12 5.43 -25.08 -1.35
N PHE A 13 4.43 -24.24 -1.07
CA PHE A 13 3.54 -23.70 -2.10
C PHE A 13 4.19 -22.60 -2.96
N LEU A 14 5.18 -21.86 -2.44
CA LEU A 14 5.93 -20.86 -3.21
C LEU A 14 6.77 -21.53 -4.30
N GLU A 15 7.33 -22.71 -4.00
CA GLU A 15 8.18 -23.46 -4.93
C GLU A 15 7.44 -23.87 -6.21
N ASN A 16 6.11 -23.99 -6.14
CA ASN A 16 5.26 -24.39 -7.27
C ASN A 16 4.62 -23.19 -8.00
N CYS A 17 4.87 -21.96 -7.55
CA CYS A 17 4.29 -20.74 -8.13
C CYS A 17 5.30 -20.05 -9.05
N ASN A 18 5.10 -20.13 -10.36
CA ASN A 18 6.01 -19.55 -11.35
C ASN A 18 5.82 -18.05 -11.59
N ASN A 19 4.73 -17.46 -11.07
CA ASN A 19 4.50 -16.02 -11.15
C ASN A 19 3.61 -15.52 -10.00
N LEU A 20 3.51 -14.20 -9.86
CA LEU A 20 2.71 -13.56 -8.81
C LEU A 20 1.20 -13.84 -8.94
N ALA A 21 0.69 -14.11 -10.15
CA ALA A 21 -0.71 -14.44 -10.34
C ALA A 21 -1.02 -15.86 -9.86
N SER A 22 -0.18 -16.85 -10.19
CA SER A 22 -0.31 -18.21 -9.67
C SER A 22 -0.20 -18.25 -8.15
N LEU A 23 0.67 -17.40 -7.57
CA LEU A 23 0.81 -17.28 -6.13
C LEU A 23 -0.47 -16.77 -5.45
N ARG A 24 -1.08 -15.72 -5.99
CA ARG A 24 -2.32 -15.13 -5.45
C ARG A 24 -3.52 -16.09 -5.52
N ASN A 25 -3.53 -16.99 -6.50
CA ASN A 25 -4.63 -17.93 -6.71
C ASN A 25 -4.46 -19.23 -5.90
N ALA A 26 -3.23 -19.62 -5.58
CA ALA A 26 -2.92 -20.91 -4.97
C ALA A 26 -3.09 -20.95 -3.44
N ILE A 27 -3.29 -19.81 -2.79
CA ILE A 27 -3.26 -19.70 -1.34
C ILE A 27 -4.48 -18.92 -0.87
N ASP A 28 -5.06 -19.36 0.25
CA ASP A 28 -5.98 -18.53 1.01
C ASP A 28 -5.28 -17.21 1.38
N THR A 29 -5.81 -16.11 0.83
CA THR A 29 -5.19 -14.80 0.93
C THR A 29 -4.98 -14.40 2.40
N ASP A 30 -5.86 -14.86 3.30
CA ASP A 30 -5.81 -14.51 4.72
C ASP A 30 -4.70 -15.24 5.47
N VAL A 31 -4.46 -16.51 5.16
CA VAL A 31 -3.35 -17.29 5.76
C VAL A 31 -2.01 -16.74 5.32
N LEU A 32 -1.85 -16.42 4.03
CA LEU A 32 -0.63 -15.81 3.51
C LEU A 32 -0.41 -14.41 4.09
N LYS A 33 -1.46 -13.57 4.13
CA LYS A 33 -1.41 -12.21 4.68
C LYS A 33 -0.95 -12.26 6.14
N THR A 34 -1.49 -13.18 6.93
CA THR A 34 -1.12 -13.37 8.35
C THR A 34 0.33 -13.79 8.49
N LYS A 35 0.74 -14.89 7.86
CA LYS A 35 2.12 -15.42 7.97
C LYS A 35 3.17 -14.42 7.47
N LEU A 36 2.89 -13.70 6.39
CA LEU A 36 3.78 -12.67 5.87
C LEU A 36 3.91 -11.50 6.84
N THR A 37 2.79 -11.06 7.44
CA THR A 37 2.78 -10.00 8.45
C THR A 37 3.60 -10.40 9.67
N GLU A 38 3.41 -11.63 10.18
CA GLU A 38 4.17 -12.18 11.29
C GLU A 38 5.67 -12.27 10.99
N SER A 39 6.04 -12.74 9.80
CA SER A 39 7.45 -12.83 9.38
C SER A 39 8.15 -11.47 9.29
N MET A 40 7.41 -10.41 8.92
CA MET A 40 7.95 -9.06 8.78
C MET A 40 7.99 -8.30 10.11
N HIS A 41 7.19 -8.71 11.10
CA HIS A 41 7.04 -8.02 12.38
C HIS A 41 8.38 -7.76 13.11
N PRO A 42 9.32 -8.73 13.23
CA PRO A 42 10.59 -8.47 13.91
C PRO A 42 11.44 -7.38 13.25
N CYS A 43 11.44 -7.33 11.92
CA CYS A 43 12.18 -6.31 11.17
C CYS A 43 11.54 -4.93 11.35
N LEU A 44 10.21 -4.86 11.35
CA LEU A 44 9.46 -3.62 11.58
C LEU A 44 9.71 -3.05 12.98
N GLU A 45 9.77 -3.90 14.01
CA GLU A 45 10.08 -3.47 15.38
C GLU A 45 11.48 -2.85 15.49
N VAL A 46 12.49 -3.46 14.86
CA VAL A 46 13.85 -2.91 14.84
C VAL A 46 13.89 -1.56 14.13
N LEU A 47 13.26 -1.44 12.95
CA LEU A 47 13.20 -0.20 12.20
C LEU A 47 12.44 0.89 12.95
N SER A 48 11.31 0.54 13.57
CA SER A 48 10.52 1.44 14.42
C SER A 48 11.36 2.00 15.57
N GLY A 49 12.09 1.12 16.27
CA GLY A 49 12.99 1.52 17.35
C GLY A 49 14.11 2.45 16.90
N ILE A 50 14.66 2.25 15.69
CA ILE A 50 15.64 3.16 15.09
C ILE A 50 14.99 4.52 14.81
N MET A 51 13.86 4.54 14.11
CA MET A 51 13.16 5.77 13.72
C MET A 51 12.77 6.62 14.93
N HIS A 52 12.29 6.02 16.03
CA HIS A 52 11.94 6.73 17.26
C HIS A 52 13.12 7.44 17.94
N ARG A 53 14.36 6.95 17.75
CA ARG A 53 15.57 7.59 18.28
C ARG A 53 16.10 8.72 17.40
N LEU A 54 15.65 8.78 16.15
CA LEU A 54 16.10 9.80 15.20
C LEU A 54 15.32 11.09 15.37
N GLN A 55 15.99 12.21 15.09
CA GLN A 55 15.38 13.53 15.06
C GLN A 55 15.91 14.31 13.85
N LEU A 56 15.03 15.07 13.21
CA LEU A 56 15.39 16.02 12.17
C LEU A 56 15.05 17.43 12.66
N LYS A 57 16.05 18.31 12.75
CA LYS A 57 15.87 19.70 13.23
C LYS A 57 15.13 19.78 14.58
N LYS A 58 15.51 18.91 15.53
CA LYS A 58 14.88 18.77 16.86
C LYS A 58 13.43 18.26 16.85
N GLN A 59 12.94 17.75 15.71
CA GLN A 59 11.64 17.08 15.61
C GLN A 59 11.86 15.57 15.50
N SER A 60 11.26 14.81 16.41
CA SER A 60 11.30 13.34 16.35
C SER A 60 10.46 12.80 15.20
N PHE A 61 10.92 11.71 14.58
CA PHE A 61 10.13 11.01 13.58
C PHE A 61 8.93 10.33 14.22
N LYS A 62 7.83 10.29 13.46
CA LYS A 62 6.62 9.54 13.81
C LYS A 62 6.63 8.22 13.06
N VAL A 63 6.39 7.14 13.78
CA VAL A 63 6.15 5.81 13.19
C VAL A 63 4.66 5.55 13.26
N PHE A 64 4.11 5.02 12.17
CA PHE A 64 2.69 4.69 12.06
C PHE A 64 2.52 3.17 12.02
N LYS A 65 1.42 2.70 12.60
CA LYS A 65 1.02 1.30 12.43
C LYS A 65 0.61 1.07 10.96
N PRO A 66 0.69 -0.19 10.48
CA PRO A 66 0.09 -0.56 9.20
C PRO A 66 -1.37 -0.09 9.12
N ALA A 67 -1.81 0.31 7.92
CA ALA A 67 -3.21 0.68 7.70
C ALA A 67 -4.12 -0.53 8.00
N SER A 68 -5.22 -0.28 8.72
CA SER A 68 -6.27 -1.30 8.89
C SER A 68 -7.05 -1.49 7.60
N ASP A 69 -7.73 -2.63 7.48
CA ASP A 69 -8.62 -2.88 6.33
C ASP A 69 -9.72 -1.80 6.26
N ASP A 70 -10.24 -1.34 7.41
CA ASP A 70 -11.18 -0.21 7.47
C ASP A 70 -10.60 1.09 6.91
N ALA A 71 -9.35 1.43 7.25
CA ALA A 71 -8.70 2.64 6.74
C ALA A 71 -8.46 2.55 5.22
N ILE A 72 -8.20 1.34 4.71
CA ILE A 72 -8.11 1.08 3.27
C ILE A 72 -9.48 1.26 2.60
N HIS A 73 -10.56 0.75 3.20
CA HIS A 73 -11.93 0.92 2.71
C HIS A 73 -12.41 2.38 2.77
N GLU A 74 -12.01 3.12 3.79
CA GLU A 74 -12.29 4.56 3.90
C GLU A 74 -11.59 5.31 2.75
N LEU A 75 -10.30 5.05 2.52
CA LEU A 75 -9.57 5.62 1.40
C LEU A 75 -10.23 5.25 0.06
N TRP A 76 -10.64 4.00 -0.10
CA TRP A 76 -11.36 3.54 -1.29
C TRP A 76 -12.65 4.32 -1.54
N SER A 77 -13.44 4.56 -0.49
CA SER A 77 -14.69 5.31 -0.57
C SER A 77 -14.45 6.76 -1.01
N VAL A 78 -13.34 7.37 -0.57
CA VAL A 78 -12.91 8.69 -1.03
C VAL A 78 -12.53 8.69 -2.51
N LEU A 79 -11.78 7.67 -2.97
CA LEU A 79 -11.38 7.54 -4.37
C LEU A 79 -12.58 7.37 -5.32
N LEU A 80 -13.63 6.67 -4.89
CA LEU A 80 -14.89 6.57 -5.64
C LEU A 80 -15.59 7.91 -5.85
N GLY A 81 -15.34 8.91 -4.99
CA GLY A 81 -15.80 10.28 -5.17
C GLY A 81 -15.12 11.01 -6.33
N ILE A 82 -13.91 10.57 -6.70
CA ILE A 82 -13.14 11.07 -7.83
C ILE A 82 -13.56 10.31 -9.10
N GLU A 83 -13.49 8.99 -9.07
CA GLU A 83 -13.79 8.11 -10.20
C GLU A 83 -14.75 6.99 -9.77
N LYS A 84 -15.99 7.06 -10.23
CA LYS A 84 -17.05 6.11 -9.81
C LYS A 84 -16.89 4.72 -10.41
N SER A 85 -16.20 4.61 -11.56
CA SER A 85 -16.04 3.33 -12.24
C SER A 85 -14.91 2.48 -11.68
N LEU A 86 -14.16 2.97 -10.69
CA LEU A 86 -13.10 2.24 -10.00
C LEU A 86 -13.64 0.94 -9.36
N GLN A 87 -12.90 -0.15 -9.52
CA GLN A 87 -13.15 -1.43 -8.89
C GLN A 87 -11.96 -1.80 -8.00
N MET A 88 -12.19 -2.46 -6.87
CA MET A 88 -11.10 -2.86 -5.96
C MET A 88 -10.08 -3.80 -6.61
N SER A 89 -10.46 -4.45 -7.73
CA SER A 89 -9.57 -5.25 -8.58
C SER A 89 -8.64 -4.41 -9.47
N ASP A 90 -8.89 -3.10 -9.62
CA ASP A 90 -8.08 -2.18 -10.41
C ASP A 90 -6.76 -1.89 -9.67
N THR A 91 -5.78 -2.78 -9.84
CA THR A 91 -4.55 -2.79 -9.04
C THR A 91 -3.31 -2.46 -9.87
N THR A 92 -3.46 -2.31 -11.19
CA THR A 92 -2.37 -2.02 -12.11
C THR A 92 -2.60 -0.74 -12.89
N LYS A 93 -1.52 -0.18 -13.46
CA LYS A 93 -1.60 1.00 -14.32
C LYS A 93 -2.54 0.80 -15.52
N LYS A 94 -2.62 -0.41 -16.07
CA LYS A 94 -3.51 -0.74 -17.19
C LYS A 94 -4.97 -0.68 -16.79
N ASP A 95 -5.30 -1.11 -15.56
CA ASP A 95 -6.68 -1.13 -15.08
C ASP A 95 -7.24 0.30 -14.95
N VAL A 96 -6.36 1.26 -14.63
CA VAL A 96 -6.72 2.67 -14.42
C VAL A 96 -6.47 3.57 -15.64
N GLU A 97 -5.91 3.06 -16.74
CA GLU A 97 -5.50 3.88 -17.89
C GLU A 97 -6.70 4.52 -18.64
N LYS A 98 -7.89 3.95 -18.48
CA LYS A 98 -9.14 4.44 -19.08
C LYS A 98 -10.01 5.24 -18.11
N LYS A 99 -9.55 5.42 -16.87
CA LYS A 99 -10.28 6.09 -15.78
C LYS A 99 -9.97 7.58 -15.81
N THR A 100 -10.62 8.29 -16.73
CA THR A 100 -10.26 9.67 -17.11
C THR A 100 -10.34 10.66 -15.96
N ASP A 101 -11.31 10.50 -15.06
CA ASP A 101 -11.48 11.43 -13.93
C ASP A 101 -10.36 11.23 -12.90
N LEU A 102 -9.95 9.98 -12.67
CA LEU A 102 -8.80 9.65 -11.84
C LEU A 102 -7.50 10.20 -12.44
N LEU A 103 -7.29 10.03 -13.75
CA LEU A 103 -6.10 10.54 -14.44
C LEU A 103 -6.03 12.07 -14.36
N ALA A 104 -7.15 12.76 -14.59
CA ALA A 104 -7.25 14.22 -14.46
C ALA A 104 -6.96 14.68 -13.03
N PHE A 105 -7.44 13.94 -12.02
CA PHE A 105 -7.12 14.22 -10.62
C PHE A 105 -5.63 14.04 -10.32
N MET A 106 -5.02 12.94 -10.78
CA MET A 106 -3.60 12.70 -10.56
C MET A 106 -2.71 13.75 -11.22
N GLU A 107 -3.05 14.19 -12.43
CA GLU A 107 -2.29 15.25 -13.11
C GLU A 107 -2.47 16.62 -12.42
N HIS A 108 -3.68 16.89 -11.91
CA HIS A 108 -3.99 18.19 -11.34
C HIS A 108 -3.58 18.36 -9.86
N CYS A 109 -3.85 17.36 -9.03
CA CYS A 109 -3.71 17.44 -7.57
C CYS A 109 -2.56 16.56 -7.04
N CYS A 110 -1.88 15.74 -7.85
CA CYS A 110 -0.81 14.85 -7.36
C CYS A 110 0.57 15.20 -7.94
N GLN A 111 1.61 14.91 -7.16
CA GLN A 111 3.01 15.03 -7.57
C GLN A 111 3.76 13.75 -7.20
N THR A 112 4.26 13.06 -8.21
CA THR A 112 5.05 11.83 -8.08
C THR A 112 6.54 12.16 -8.12
N GLY A 113 7.30 11.55 -7.22
CA GLY A 113 8.75 11.52 -7.23
C GLY A 113 9.23 10.10 -7.01
N HIS A 114 10.54 9.85 -7.15
CA HIS A 114 11.10 8.50 -7.09
C HIS A 114 10.79 7.77 -5.76
N TYR A 115 10.67 8.52 -4.66
CA TYR A 115 10.37 7.97 -3.32
C TYR A 115 9.23 8.71 -2.60
N THR A 116 8.49 9.56 -3.31
CA THR A 116 7.48 10.43 -2.69
C THR A 116 6.24 10.51 -3.56
N PHE A 117 5.09 10.49 -2.91
CA PHE A 117 3.81 10.81 -3.53
C PHE A 117 3.15 11.91 -2.70
N GLN A 118 2.80 13.01 -3.34
CA GLN A 118 2.17 14.14 -2.66
C GLN A 118 0.82 14.42 -3.30
N ILE A 119 -0.20 14.66 -2.47
CA ILE A 119 -1.51 15.15 -2.89
C ILE A 119 -1.65 16.57 -2.36
N LYS A 120 -1.86 17.53 -3.26
CA LYS A 120 -2.00 18.96 -2.95
C LYS A 120 -3.31 19.48 -3.53
N LYS A 121 -4.17 20.05 -2.68
CA LYS A 121 -5.32 20.81 -3.17
C LYS A 121 -4.82 22.07 -3.89
N CYS A 122 -5.42 22.38 -5.02
CA CYS A 122 -5.01 23.54 -5.85
C CYS A 122 -5.44 24.90 -5.27
N GLY A 123 -6.25 24.94 -4.21
CA GLY A 123 -6.69 26.17 -3.54
C GLY A 123 -7.72 27.01 -4.30
N LYS A 124 -8.18 26.58 -5.48
CA LYS A 124 -9.18 27.31 -6.26
C LYS A 124 -10.60 27.03 -5.74
N PRO A 125 -11.41 28.05 -5.39
CA PRO A 125 -12.72 27.86 -4.78
C PRO A 125 -13.73 27.13 -5.67
N ASN A 126 -13.57 27.22 -7.00
CA ASN A 126 -14.45 26.58 -7.99
C ASN A 126 -13.79 25.40 -8.71
N CYS A 127 -12.79 24.75 -8.10
CA CYS A 127 -12.17 23.58 -8.71
C CYS A 127 -13.13 22.39 -8.69
N LYS A 128 -13.41 21.82 -9.87
CA LYS A 128 -14.25 20.63 -10.02
C LYS A 128 -13.47 19.31 -9.84
N ILE A 129 -12.14 19.39 -9.77
CA ILE A 129 -11.22 18.24 -9.73
C ILE A 129 -10.78 17.92 -8.31
N CYS A 130 -10.21 18.90 -7.57
CA CYS A 130 -9.78 18.68 -6.18
C CYS A 130 -10.98 18.76 -5.21
N LYS A 131 -11.90 17.81 -5.32
CA LYS A 131 -13.02 17.63 -4.38
C LYS A 131 -12.50 17.48 -2.94
#